data_AF-X1TZ76-F1
#
_entry.id   AF-X1TZ76-F1
#
_cell.length_a   1.000
_cell.length_b   1.000
_cell.length_c   1.000
_cell.angle_alpha   90.00
_cell.angle_beta   90.00
_cell.angle_gamma   90.00
#
_symmetry.space_group_name_H-M   'P 1'
#
loop_
_entity.id
_entity.type
_entity.pdbx_description
1 polymer ?
#
loop_
_entity_poly.entity_id
_entity_poly.type
_entity_poly.pdbx_seq_one_letter_code
_entity_poly.pdbx_strand_id
1 'polypeptide(L)'
;SEKIKEVAEQASGGHADEIETSCMLATRPDLVRMNRAVREFHDIIPGTRGKDGVIKVIVGNKMTTRSGINGDATLATVEKGEKVLAAMAQDVLSFLKYFERWPKAKGEKNDCERAE
;
A
#
# COMPACT_ATOMS: atom_id res chain seq x y z
N SER A 1 -4.89 -5.40 0.24
CA SER A 1 -5.10 -6.51 -0.70
C SER A 1 -5.02 -7.82 0.05
N GLU A 2 -5.82 -8.83 -0.30
CA GLU A 2 -5.75 -10.17 0.31
C GLU A 2 -4.36 -10.78 0.16
N LYS A 3 -3.73 -10.62 -1.01
CA LYS A 3 -2.37 -11.12 -1.26
C LYS A 3 -1.34 -10.55 -0.29
N ILE A 4 -1.46 -9.27 0.09
CA ILE A 4 -0.55 -8.65 1.06
C ILE A 4 -0.64 -9.35 2.42
N LYS A 5 -1.84 -9.75 2.86
CA LYS A 5 -2.02 -10.46 4.14
C LYS A 5 -1.42 -11.87 4.13
N GLU A 6 -1.36 -12.52 2.97
CA GLU A 6 -0.75 -13.84 2.80
C GLU A 6 0.78 -13.79 2.76
N VAL A 7 1.33 -12.67 2.27
CA VAL A 7 2.76 -12.53 1.99
C VAL A 7 3.51 -11.81 3.11
N ALA A 8 2.88 -10.84 3.77
CA ALA A 8 3.50 -10.04 4.81
C ALA A 8 3.70 -10.86 6.10
N GLU A 9 4.87 -10.73 6.71
CA GLU A 9 5.18 -11.32 8.01
C GLU A 9 4.91 -10.34 9.16
N GLN A 10 5.07 -9.03 8.94
CA GLN A 10 4.75 -8.02 9.93
C GLN A 10 3.24 -7.98 10.24
N ALA A 11 2.89 -7.88 11.53
CA ALA A 11 1.49 -7.82 11.96
C ALA A 11 0.79 -6.47 11.62
N SER A 12 1.59 -5.42 11.44
CA SER A 12 1.13 -4.09 11.04
C SER A 12 2.23 -3.38 10.27
N GLY A 13 1.87 -2.37 9.50
CA GLY A 13 2.79 -1.55 8.72
C GLY A 13 2.03 -0.36 8.15
N GLY A 14 2.75 0.59 7.56
CA GLY A 14 2.10 1.74 6.94
C GLY A 14 3.01 2.63 6.11
N HIS A 15 4.33 2.68 6.39
CA HIS A 15 5.23 3.45 5.53
C HIS A 15 6.67 2.92 5.57
N ALA A 16 7.30 2.84 4.40
CA ALA A 16 8.63 2.28 4.17
C ALA A 16 8.80 0.93 4.89
N ASP A 17 7.73 0.15 4.91
CA ASP A 17 7.62 -1.09 5.67
C ASP A 17 8.09 -2.29 4.85
N GLU A 18 7.78 -3.50 5.32
CA GLU A 18 8.12 -4.76 4.64
C GLU A 18 7.71 -4.76 3.16
N ILE A 19 6.46 -4.38 2.87
CA ILE A 19 5.87 -4.56 1.54
C ILE A 19 6.24 -3.40 0.62
N GLU A 20 6.22 -2.15 1.10
CA GLU A 20 6.68 -1.02 0.29
C GLU A 20 8.15 -1.19 -0.12
N THR A 21 8.99 -1.64 0.83
CA THR A 21 10.41 -1.91 0.57
C THR A 21 10.58 -3.09 -0.38
N SER A 22 9.79 -4.17 -0.22
CA SER A 22 9.81 -5.33 -1.12
C SER A 22 9.45 -4.94 -2.57
N CYS A 23 8.41 -4.11 -2.76
CA CYS A 23 8.03 -3.60 -4.07
C CYS A 23 9.15 -2.77 -4.71
N MET A 24 9.86 -1.94 -3.93
CA MET A 24 11.02 -1.20 -4.43
C MET A 24 12.20 -2.11 -4.77
N LEU A 25 12.47 -3.15 -3.98
CA LEU A 25 13.49 -4.15 -4.29
C LEU A 25 13.21 -4.89 -5.60
N ALA A 26 11.95 -5.20 -5.89
CA ALA A 26 11.56 -5.87 -7.12
C ALA A 26 11.64 -4.97 -8.37
N THR A 27 11.46 -3.66 -8.22
CA THR A 27 11.38 -2.72 -9.35
C THR A 27 12.66 -1.92 -9.58
N ARG A 28 13.29 -1.45 -8.52
CA ARG A 28 14.48 -0.58 -8.51
C ARG A 28 15.38 -0.93 -7.32
N PRO A 29 15.96 -2.15 -7.29
CA PRO A 29 16.81 -2.59 -6.17
C PRO A 29 18.03 -1.67 -5.97
N ASP A 30 18.51 -1.03 -7.04
CA ASP A 30 19.62 -0.07 -7.01
C ASP A 30 19.33 1.18 -6.14
N LEU A 31 18.06 1.47 -5.88
CA LEU A 31 17.64 2.60 -5.04
C LEU A 31 17.42 2.22 -3.57
N VAL A 32 17.48 0.93 -3.23
CA VAL A 32 17.18 0.44 -1.89
C VAL A 32 18.46 0.08 -1.15
N ARG A 33 18.71 0.76 -0.03
CA ARG A 33 19.87 0.51 0.84
C ARG A 33 19.49 -0.41 1.98
N MET A 34 19.38 -1.72 1.70
CA MET A 34 18.95 -2.71 2.71
C MET A 34 19.86 -2.78 3.94
N ASN A 35 21.13 -2.41 3.83
CA ASN A 35 22.03 -2.27 4.97
C ASN A 35 21.64 -1.15 5.96
N ARG A 36 20.65 -0.32 5.61
CA ARG A 36 20.06 0.71 6.46
C ARG A 36 18.61 0.40 6.86
N ALA A 37 18.07 -0.74 6.43
CA ALA A 37 16.72 -1.15 6.80
C ALA A 37 16.66 -1.39 8.31
N VAL A 38 15.60 -0.88 8.94
CA VAL A 38 15.35 -1.06 10.37
C VAL A 38 13.88 -1.39 10.61
N ARG A 39 13.62 -1.94 11.79
CA ARG A 39 12.27 -2.14 12.31
C ARG A 39 11.93 -1.00 13.26
N GLU A 40 10.93 -0.19 12.92
CA GLU A 40 10.49 0.92 13.75
C GLU A 40 8.99 1.16 13.54
N PHE A 41 8.25 1.34 14.62
CA PHE A 41 6.80 1.61 14.61
C PHE A 41 6.53 2.91 15.33
N HIS A 42 5.55 3.69 14.87
CA HIS A 42 5.13 4.86 15.62
C HIS A 42 4.29 4.45 16.82
N ASP A 43 4.39 5.21 17.91
CA ASP A 43 3.49 5.05 19.04
C ASP A 43 2.06 5.47 18.65
N ILE A 44 1.09 4.76 19.21
CA ILE A 44 -0.32 5.11 19.07
C ILE A 44 -0.69 6.00 20.24
N ILE A 45 -1.21 7.20 19.96
CA ILE A 45 -1.69 8.11 21.00
C ILE A 45 -2.82 7.41 21.78
N PRO A 46 -2.72 7.27 23.12
CA PRO A 46 -3.75 6.63 23.92
C PRO A 46 -5.15 7.23 23.68
N GLY A 47 -6.16 6.38 23.56
CA GLY A 47 -7.55 6.79 23.34
C GLY A 47 -7.95 7.07 21.88
N THR A 48 -6.99 7.13 20.94
CA THR A 48 -7.29 7.32 19.51
C THR A 48 -7.83 6.06 18.81
N ARG A 49 -7.58 4.87 19.38
CA ARG A 49 -8.13 3.57 18.92
C ARG A 49 -8.93 2.86 20.02
N GLY A 50 -9.99 2.17 19.60
CA GLY A 50 -10.75 1.25 20.44
C GLY A 50 -10.00 -0.06 20.71
N LYS A 51 -10.53 -0.88 21.64
CA LYS A 51 -9.97 -2.20 21.99
C LYS A 51 -10.03 -3.21 20.83
N ASP A 52 -10.93 -2.96 19.89
CA ASP A 52 -11.15 -3.66 18.63
C ASP A 52 -10.26 -3.15 17.49
N GLY A 53 -9.39 -2.15 17.74
CA GLY A 53 -8.52 -1.55 16.73
C GLY A 53 -9.21 -0.47 15.87
N VAL A 54 -10.50 -0.21 16.08
CA VAL A 54 -11.25 0.82 15.36
C VAL A 54 -10.69 2.20 15.69
N ILE A 55 -10.37 2.99 14.66
CA ILE A 55 -9.89 4.36 14.83
C ILE A 55 -11.06 5.24 15.24
N LYS A 56 -10.99 5.83 16.44
CA LYS A 56 -12.00 6.75 16.98
C LYS A 56 -11.69 8.21 16.67
N VAL A 57 -10.41 8.55 16.66
CA VAL A 57 -9.92 9.91 16.40
C VAL A 57 -8.70 9.81 15.49
N ILE A 58 -8.76 10.48 14.34
CA ILE A 58 -7.63 10.59 13.43
C ILE A 58 -6.82 11.81 13.86
N VAL A 59 -5.61 11.56 14.33
CA VAL A 59 -4.63 12.62 14.62
C VAL A 59 -3.56 12.54 13.56
N GLY A 60 -3.26 13.67 12.92
CA GLY A 60 -2.15 13.78 11.99
C GLY A 60 -0.83 13.60 12.75
N ASN A 61 -0.32 12.37 12.78
CA ASN A 61 1.06 12.13 13.14
C ASN A 61 1.87 12.29 11.85
N LYS A 62 2.79 13.26 11.82
CA LYS A 62 3.87 13.26 10.83
C LYS A 62 4.63 11.93 10.94
N MET A 63 5.58 11.67 10.04
CA MET A 63 6.52 10.57 10.25
C MET A 63 7.37 10.86 11.49
N THR A 64 6.90 10.40 12.66
CA THR A 64 7.48 10.71 13.98
C THR A 64 8.53 9.70 14.42
N THR A 65 8.73 8.63 13.65
CA THR A 65 9.78 7.65 13.86
C THR A 65 11.13 8.22 13.42
N ARG A 66 12.22 7.84 14.10
CA ARG A 66 13.54 8.42 13.86
C ARG A 66 14.04 8.13 12.44
N SER A 67 13.75 6.93 11.94
CA SER A 67 14.09 6.51 10.57
C SER A 67 13.08 6.96 9.52
N GLY A 68 11.89 7.39 9.91
CA GLY A 68 10.76 7.59 9.00
C GLY A 68 10.11 6.28 8.54
N ILE A 69 10.47 5.13 9.11
CA ILE A 69 9.78 3.86 8.85
C ILE A 69 8.63 3.70 9.85
N ASN A 70 7.51 3.15 9.40
CA ASN A 70 6.44 2.64 10.25
C ASN A 70 6.11 1.21 9.80
N GLY A 71 6.86 0.25 10.34
CA GLY A 71 6.88 -1.13 9.89
C GLY A 71 8.22 -1.82 10.12
N ASP A 72 8.35 -3.01 9.54
CA ASP A 72 9.59 -3.79 9.53
C ASP A 72 10.16 -3.93 8.12
N ALA A 73 11.01 -2.97 7.71
CA ALA A 73 11.68 -3.04 6.42
C ALA A 73 12.71 -4.18 6.34
N THR A 74 13.13 -4.77 7.47
CA THR A 74 14.17 -5.81 7.47
C THR A 74 13.68 -7.15 6.92
N LEU A 75 12.36 -7.36 6.89
CA LEU A 75 11.70 -8.55 6.35
C LEU A 75 11.48 -8.49 4.83
N ALA A 76 11.85 -7.38 4.20
CA ALA A 76 11.59 -7.14 2.80
C ALA A 76 12.45 -8.04 1.88
N THR A 77 11.82 -8.59 0.84
CA THR A 77 12.50 -9.41 -0.17
C THR A 77 11.99 -9.10 -1.57
N VAL A 78 12.82 -9.38 -2.58
CA VAL A 78 12.44 -9.23 -4.00
C VAL A 78 11.21 -10.09 -4.32
N GLU A 79 11.20 -11.35 -3.88
CA GLU A 79 10.11 -12.31 -4.14
C GLU A 79 8.75 -11.83 -3.59
N LYS A 80 8.74 -11.26 -2.38
CA LYS A 80 7.52 -10.67 -1.80
C LYS A 80 7.02 -9.52 -2.67
N GLY A 81 7.93 -8.67 -3.13
CA GLY A 81 7.63 -7.54 -4.01
C GLY A 81 7.00 -7.98 -5.33
N GLU A 82 7.60 -8.96 -5.99
CA GLU A 82 7.08 -9.52 -7.25
C GLU A 82 5.66 -10.08 -7.08
N LYS A 83 5.41 -10.86 -6.02
CA LYS A 83 4.10 -11.43 -5.72
C LYS A 83 3.04 -10.35 -5.48
N VAL A 84 3.36 -9.33 -4.70
CA VAL A 84 2.42 -8.25 -4.37
C VAL A 84 2.17 -7.36 -5.59
N LEU A 85 3.21 -6.96 -6.32
CA LEU A 85 3.07 -6.13 -7.53
C LEU A 85 2.23 -6.83 -8.60
N ALA A 86 2.46 -8.13 -8.82
CA ALA A 86 1.65 -8.93 -9.75
C ALA A 86 0.18 -8.95 -9.33
N ALA A 87 -0.12 -9.17 -8.04
CA ALA A 87 -1.50 -9.14 -7.54
C ALA A 87 -2.14 -7.76 -7.68
N MET A 88 -1.42 -6.68 -7.34
CA MET A 88 -1.92 -5.30 -7.50
C MET A 88 -2.22 -4.98 -8.97
N ALA A 89 -1.36 -5.40 -9.90
CA ALA A 89 -1.61 -5.24 -11.33
C ALA A 89 -2.87 -6.02 -11.77
N GLN A 90 -3.07 -7.24 -11.28
CA GLN A 90 -4.28 -8.02 -11.57
C GLN A 90 -5.54 -7.38 -10.98
N ASP A 91 -5.47 -6.81 -9.77
CA ASP A 91 -6.59 -6.09 -9.14
C ASP A 91 -7.02 -4.90 -10.01
N VAL A 92 -6.05 -4.10 -10.48
CA VAL A 92 -6.31 -2.96 -11.38
C VAL A 92 -6.87 -3.42 -12.72
N LEU A 93 -6.30 -4.44 -13.36
CA LEU A 93 -6.80 -4.98 -14.61
C LEU A 93 -8.23 -5.52 -14.48
N SER A 94 -8.53 -6.17 -13.36
CA SER A 94 -9.88 -6.68 -13.06
C SER A 94 -10.85 -5.52 -12.91
N PHE A 95 -10.49 -4.51 -12.13
CA PHE A 95 -11.28 -3.28 -12.00
C PHE A 95 -11.56 -2.64 -13.36
N LEU A 96 -10.55 -2.47 -14.23
CA LEU A 96 -10.72 -1.86 -15.55
C LEU A 96 -11.72 -2.63 -16.43
N LYS A 97 -11.68 -3.97 -16.41
CA LYS A 97 -12.65 -4.82 -17.14
C LYS A 97 -14.08 -4.65 -16.65
N TYR A 98 -14.28 -4.47 -15.34
CA TYR A 98 -15.61 -4.21 -14.77
C TYR A 98 -16.06 -2.78 -15.05
N PHE A 99 -15.14 -1.82 -14.92
CA PHE A 99 -15.41 -0.40 -15.11
C PHE A 99 -15.80 -0.07 -16.56
N GLU A 100 -15.15 -0.68 -17.55
CA GLU A 100 -15.51 -0.55 -18.97
C GLU A 100 -16.98 -0.92 -19.25
N ARG A 101 -17.49 -1.93 -18.54
CA ARG A 101 -18.86 -2.44 -18.65
C ARG A 101 -19.84 -1.75 -17.71
N TRP A 102 -19.34 -0.86 -16.85
CA TRP A 102 -20.16 -0.17 -15.86
C TRP A 102 -21.12 0.78 -16.59
N PRO A 103 -22.44 0.70 -16.33
CA PRO A 103 -23.39 1.56 -17.02
C PRO A 103 -23.07 3.03 -16.75
N LYS A 104 -22.83 3.80 -17.81
CA LYS A 104 -22.70 5.26 -17.73
C LYS A 104 -24.04 5.84 -17.28
N ALA A 105 -24.00 6.87 -16.44
CA ALA A 105 -25.21 7.57 -16.05
C ALA A 105 -25.97 8.04 -17.32
N LYS A 106 -27.29 7.86 -17.36
CA LYS A 106 -28.12 8.33 -18.48
C LYS A 106 -27.95 9.85 -18.61
N GLY A 107 -27.27 10.30 -19.66
CA GLY A 107 -27.14 11.73 -20.00
C GLY A 107 -25.74 12.23 -20.33
N GLU A 108 -24.68 11.46 -20.05
CA GLU A 108 -23.31 11.85 -20.44
C GLU A 108 -23.00 11.36 -21.86
N LYS A 109 -22.98 12.29 -22.82
CA LYS A 109 -22.44 12.05 -24.16
C LYS A 109 -20.96 11.75 -24.06
N ASN A 110 -20.45 10.82 -24.88
CA ASN A 110 -19.02 10.58 -24.98
C ASN A 110 -18.34 11.85 -25.53
N ASP A 111 -17.29 12.34 -24.87
CA ASP A 111 -16.50 13.49 -25.34
C ASP A 111 -15.83 13.26 -26.72
N CYS A 112 -15.83 12.01 -27.20
CA CYS A 112 -15.37 11.65 -28.55
C CYS A 112 -16.37 12.00 -29.67
N GLU A 113 -17.66 12.19 -29.37
CA GLU A 113 -18.71 12.50 -30.36
C GLU A 113 -18.95 14.01 -30.53
N ARG A 114 -18.09 14.86 -29.95
CA ARG A 114 -18.23 16.33 -29.96
C ARG A 114 -17.37 17.03 -31.02
N ALA A 115 -16.69 16.26 -31.87
CA ALA A 115 -15.68 16.75 -32.83
C ALA A 115 -16.05 16.55 -34.31
N GLU A 116 -17.35 16.46 -34.65
CA GLU A 116 -17.84 16.52 -36.03
C GLU A 116 -18.85 17.65 -36.22
#